data_AF-A0AAI9X223-F1
#
_entry.id   AF-A0AAI9X223-F1
#
_cell.length_a   1.000
_cell.length_b   1.000
_cell.length_c   1.000
_cell.angle_alpha   90.00
_cell.angle_beta   90.00
_cell.angle_gamma   90.00
#
_symmetry.space_group_name_H-M   'P 1'
#
loop_
_entity.id
_entity.type
_entity.pdbx_description
1 polymer ?
#
loop_
_entity_poly.entity_id
_entity_poly.type
_entity_poly.pdbx_seq_one_letter_code
_entity_poly.pdbx_strand_id
1 'polypeptide(L)'
;MTATSPLNPATTAQCLFIKSDDMKKAFIHLPEELLFLIASFLEKEKDISSLSRTCRKCYLPLNSFLYHHNSLLGSSALLWAAQRGMEVTARFCIQNGAHVEVTDIHDHDRTPLFWAACKGYEAVVKLLLETGRVNADSKDSHSETPLLAAAQNGHEAVVKLLLDTGSVDVNSKCAYETPLFRAAYHGHEAVVKLLLKTGHVDLQ
;
A
#
# COMPACT_ATOMS: atom_id res chain seq x y z
N MET A 1 -69.25 -3.32 16.63
CA MET A 1 -68.34 -3.73 17.73
C MET A 1 -67.66 -4.99 17.21
N THR A 2 -66.36 -5.05 16.92
CA THR A 2 -65.19 -4.53 17.64
C THR A 2 -63.95 -4.56 16.74
N ALA A 3 -63.02 -3.66 17.06
CA ALA A 3 -61.57 -3.80 16.95
C ALA A 3 -60.91 -3.85 15.55
N THR A 4 -60.62 -2.64 15.07
CA THR A 4 -59.27 -2.30 14.60
C THR A 4 -58.19 -2.88 15.51
N SER A 5 -57.21 -3.55 14.91
CA SER A 5 -55.91 -3.88 15.51
C SER A 5 -54.86 -4.00 14.40
N PRO A 6 -53.60 -3.66 14.68
CA PRO A 6 -52.80 -2.81 13.82
C PRO A 6 -51.91 -3.57 12.84
N LEU A 7 -51.54 -2.91 11.75
CA LEU A 7 -50.47 -3.34 10.85
C LEU A 7 -49.20 -3.63 11.67
N ASN A 8 -48.79 -4.89 11.63
CA ASN A 8 -47.59 -5.40 12.26
C ASN A 8 -46.35 -4.74 11.61
N PRO A 9 -45.45 -4.07 12.37
CA PRO A 9 -44.24 -3.44 11.83
C PRO A 9 -43.15 -4.44 11.42
N ALA A 10 -43.45 -5.75 11.41
CA ALA A 10 -42.50 -6.80 11.04
C ALA A 10 -42.22 -6.92 9.53
N THR A 11 -42.93 -6.18 8.67
CA THR A 11 -42.78 -6.27 7.20
C THR A 11 -41.76 -5.30 6.61
N THR A 12 -41.09 -4.46 7.43
CA THR A 12 -40.22 -3.37 6.92
C THR A 12 -38.75 -3.51 7.32
N ALA A 13 -38.28 -4.71 7.64
CA ALA A 13 -36.87 -4.95 7.92
C ALA A 13 -36.40 -6.36 7.53
N GLN A 14 -36.74 -6.79 6.30
CA GLN A 14 -35.96 -7.85 5.67
C GLN A 14 -34.73 -7.20 5.03
N CYS A 15 -33.80 -6.74 5.88
CA CYS A 15 -32.41 -6.61 5.48
C CYS A 15 -32.00 -7.99 4.96
N LEU A 16 -31.88 -8.10 3.64
CA LEU A 16 -31.29 -9.22 2.94
C LEU A 16 -29.86 -9.41 3.48
N PHE A 17 -29.72 -10.18 4.56
CA PHE A 17 -28.50 -10.91 4.85
C PHE A 17 -28.36 -11.95 3.74
N ILE A 18 -27.89 -11.52 2.58
CA ILE A 18 -27.45 -12.43 1.53
C ILE A 18 -26.27 -13.16 2.13
N LYS A 19 -26.45 -14.45 2.46
CA LYS A 19 -25.36 -15.30 2.92
C LYS A 19 -24.27 -15.25 1.85
N SER A 20 -22.99 -15.24 2.26
CA SER A 20 -21.83 -15.18 1.35
C SER A 20 -21.98 -16.12 0.14
N ASP A 21 -22.56 -17.30 0.34
CA ASP A 21 -22.73 -18.31 -0.71
C ASP A 21 -23.84 -18.00 -1.71
N ASP A 22 -24.88 -17.26 -1.33
CA ASP A 22 -25.93 -16.78 -2.24
C ASP A 22 -25.42 -15.60 -3.07
N MET A 23 -24.56 -14.75 -2.48
CA MET A 23 -23.87 -13.68 -3.19
C MET A 23 -22.95 -14.25 -4.27
N LYS A 24 -22.16 -15.28 -3.95
CA LYS A 24 -21.28 -15.95 -4.93
C LYS A 24 -22.06 -16.52 -6.12
N LYS A 25 -23.20 -17.14 -5.87
CA LYS A 25 -24.07 -17.67 -6.94
C LYS A 25 -24.61 -16.56 -7.84
N ALA A 26 -25.01 -15.43 -7.27
CA ALA A 26 -25.48 -14.28 -8.05
C ALA A 26 -24.39 -13.76 -9.01
N PHE A 27 -23.15 -13.65 -8.53
CA PHE A 27 -22.02 -13.16 -9.34
C PHE A 27 -21.55 -14.14 -10.43
N ILE A 28 -21.76 -15.45 -10.27
CA ILE A 28 -21.38 -16.45 -11.28
C ILE A 28 -22.20 -16.33 -12.57
N HIS A 29 -23.44 -15.84 -12.47
CA HIS A 29 -24.39 -15.73 -13.58
C HIS A 29 -24.48 -14.31 -14.18
N LEU A 30 -23.76 -13.34 -13.63
CA LEU A 30 -23.73 -11.97 -14.14
C LEU A 30 -22.86 -11.87 -15.41
N PRO A 31 -23.32 -11.20 -16.48
CA PRO A 31 -22.48 -10.88 -17.63
C PRO A 31 -21.34 -9.92 -17.24
N GLU A 32 -20.21 -10.01 -17.94
CA GLU A 32 -18.99 -9.26 -17.62
C GLU A 32 -19.22 -7.75 -17.57
N GLU A 33 -20.06 -7.22 -18.45
CA GLU A 33 -20.40 -5.78 -18.53
C GLU A 33 -21.03 -5.23 -17.24
N LEU A 34 -21.90 -6.02 -16.60
CA LEU A 34 -22.52 -5.62 -15.33
C LEU A 34 -21.57 -5.78 -14.14
N LEU A 35 -20.65 -6.75 -14.22
CA LEU A 35 -19.55 -6.89 -13.26
C LEU A 35 -18.62 -5.67 -13.31
N PHE A 36 -18.30 -5.17 -14.50
CA PHE A 36 -17.55 -3.93 -14.69
C PHE A 36 -18.30 -2.70 -14.14
N LEU A 37 -19.60 -2.60 -14.38
CA LEU A 37 -20.42 -1.51 -13.85
C LEU A 37 -20.43 -1.52 -12.31
N ILE A 38 -20.63 -2.69 -11.69
CA ILE A 38 -20.56 -2.83 -10.22
C ILE A 38 -19.18 -2.46 -9.70
N ALA A 39 -18.11 -2.89 -10.38
CA ALA A 39 -16.74 -2.54 -10.03
C ALA A 39 -16.49 -1.02 -10.12
N SER A 40 -17.08 -0.33 -11.08
CA SER A 40 -16.96 1.13 -11.23
C SER A 40 -17.62 1.93 -10.10
N PHE A 41 -18.60 1.35 -9.40
CA PHE A 41 -19.22 1.94 -8.20
C PHE A 41 -18.47 1.61 -6.90
N LEU A 42 -17.52 0.68 -6.94
CA LEU A 42 -16.67 0.34 -5.80
C LEU A 42 -15.46 1.27 -5.80
N GLU A 43 -15.59 2.44 -5.18
CA GLU A 43 -14.50 3.41 -5.06
C GLU A 43 -13.31 2.90 -4.22
N LYS A 44 -13.44 1.77 -3.50
CA LYS A 44 -12.49 1.30 -2.50
C LYS A 44 -11.83 -0.03 -2.87
N GLU A 45 -10.50 -0.05 -2.86
CA GLU A 45 -9.68 -1.25 -3.16
C GLU A 45 -10.01 -2.45 -2.26
N LYS A 46 -10.31 -2.20 -0.98
CA LYS A 46 -10.76 -3.22 -0.02
C LYS A 46 -12.02 -3.94 -0.50
N ASP A 47 -12.99 -3.20 -1.03
CA ASP A 47 -14.29 -3.75 -1.41
C ASP A 47 -14.17 -4.54 -2.72
N ILE A 48 -13.34 -4.05 -3.64
CA ILE A 48 -12.96 -4.77 -4.86
C ILE A 48 -12.15 -6.03 -4.54
N SER A 49 -11.22 -5.96 -3.60
CA SER A 49 -10.39 -7.09 -3.14
C SER A 49 -11.17 -8.13 -2.34
N SER A 50 -12.27 -7.71 -1.72
CA SER A 50 -13.22 -8.61 -1.06
C SER A 50 -14.09 -9.30 -2.10
N LEU A 51 -14.51 -8.57 -3.15
CA LEU A 51 -15.29 -9.09 -4.27
C LEU A 51 -14.48 -10.04 -5.18
N SER A 52 -13.18 -9.79 -5.35
CA SER A 52 -12.31 -10.65 -6.15
C SER A 52 -12.03 -11.99 -5.47
N ARG A 53 -12.05 -12.03 -4.13
CA ARG A 53 -11.90 -13.25 -3.32
C ARG A 53 -13.15 -14.11 -3.26
N THR A 54 -14.34 -13.54 -3.47
CA THR A 54 -15.59 -14.31 -3.44
C THR A 54 -15.78 -15.16 -4.69
N CYS A 55 -15.32 -14.74 -5.87
CA CYS A 55 -15.52 -15.47 -7.12
C CYS A 55 -14.28 -15.47 -8.04
N ARG A 56 -13.78 -16.67 -8.38
CA ARG A 56 -12.64 -16.87 -9.31
C ARG A 56 -12.88 -16.31 -10.72
N LYS A 57 -14.15 -16.25 -11.16
CA LYS A 57 -14.56 -15.61 -12.42
C LYS A 57 -14.46 -14.08 -12.37
N CYS A 58 -14.71 -13.49 -11.20
CA CYS A 58 -14.62 -12.05 -10.95
C CYS A 58 -13.16 -11.62 -10.78
N TYR A 59 -12.30 -12.51 -10.29
CA TYR A 59 -10.88 -12.24 -10.08
C TYR A 59 -10.15 -11.73 -11.34
N LEU A 60 -10.29 -12.39 -12.49
CA LEU A 60 -9.56 -12.00 -13.71
C LEU A 60 -10.02 -10.64 -14.27
N PRO A 61 -11.33 -10.38 -14.49
CA PRO A 61 -11.82 -9.10 -14.99
C PRO A 61 -11.65 -7.96 -13.98
N LEU A 62 -11.92 -8.18 -12.69
CA LEU A 62 -11.75 -7.12 -11.67
C LEU A 62 -10.28 -6.83 -11.38
N ASN A 63 -9.37 -7.80 -11.48
CA ASN A 63 -7.94 -7.52 -11.34
C ASN A 63 -7.40 -6.80 -12.58
N SER A 64 -7.87 -7.16 -13.79
CA SER A 64 -7.60 -6.42 -15.02
C SER A 64 -8.19 -4.99 -14.97
N PHE A 65 -9.39 -4.85 -14.40
CA PHE A 65 -10.04 -3.56 -14.17
C PHE A 65 -9.30 -2.72 -13.13
N LEU A 66 -8.92 -3.28 -11.98
CA LEU A 66 -8.05 -2.63 -11.00
C LEU A 66 -6.75 -2.17 -11.64
N TYR A 67 -6.16 -3.00 -12.52
CA TYR A 67 -4.95 -2.64 -13.26
C TYR A 67 -5.22 -1.50 -14.24
N HIS A 68 -6.34 -1.50 -14.96
CA HIS A 68 -6.73 -0.42 -15.88
C HIS A 68 -7.15 0.87 -15.16
N HIS A 69 -7.84 0.77 -14.02
CA HIS A 69 -8.27 1.91 -13.20
C HIS A 69 -7.10 2.51 -12.43
N ASN A 70 -6.17 1.68 -11.92
CA ASN A 70 -4.90 2.14 -11.35
C ASN A 70 -3.94 2.65 -12.43
N SER A 71 -3.99 2.12 -13.67
CA SER A 71 -3.21 2.62 -14.81
C SER A 71 -3.64 4.03 -15.24
N LEU A 72 -4.94 4.36 -15.10
CA LEU A 72 -5.47 5.70 -15.37
C LEU A 72 -5.10 6.75 -14.30
N LEU A 73 -4.66 6.31 -13.12
CA LEU A 73 -4.20 7.17 -12.02
C LEU A 73 -2.76 6.76 -11.70
N GLY A 74 -1.80 7.28 -12.47
CA GLY A 74 -0.37 6.93 -12.35
C GLY A 74 0.17 6.91 -10.91
N SER A 75 -0.47 7.66 -10.02
CA SER A 75 -0.27 7.69 -8.58
C SER A 75 -0.50 6.35 -7.85
N SER A 76 -1.62 5.66 -8.09
CA SER A 76 -1.96 4.39 -7.43
C SER A 76 -1.18 3.20 -8.03
N ALA A 77 -0.90 3.25 -9.34
CA ALA A 77 -0.09 2.22 -10.00
C ALA A 77 1.37 2.22 -9.51
N LEU A 78 1.96 3.40 -9.26
CA LEU A 78 3.33 3.49 -8.75
C LEU A 78 3.45 2.95 -7.32
N LEU A 79 2.49 3.27 -6.44
CA LEU A 79 2.40 2.70 -5.09
C LEU A 79 2.33 1.18 -5.11
N TRP A 80 1.44 0.63 -5.95
CA TRP A 80 1.29 -0.82 -6.08
C TRP A 80 2.55 -1.48 -6.64
N ALA A 81 3.15 -0.89 -7.68
CA ALA A 81 4.40 -1.38 -8.24
C ALA A 81 5.52 -1.39 -7.20
N ALA A 82 5.61 -0.36 -6.35
CA ALA A 82 6.56 -0.31 -5.26
C ALA A 82 6.29 -1.32 -4.14
N GLN A 83 5.02 -1.56 -3.78
CA GLN A 83 4.63 -2.57 -2.81
C GLN A 83 4.94 -4.01 -3.27
N ARG A 84 4.92 -4.25 -4.59
CA ARG A 84 5.16 -5.56 -5.21
C ARG A 84 6.57 -5.75 -5.78
N GLY A 85 7.39 -4.70 -5.80
CA GLY A 85 8.74 -4.76 -6.38
C GLY A 85 8.75 -4.83 -7.91
N MET A 86 7.70 -4.36 -8.56
CA MET A 86 7.56 -4.42 -10.02
C MET A 86 8.28 -3.27 -10.70
N GLU A 87 9.59 -3.45 -10.89
CA GLU A 87 10.50 -2.47 -11.48
C GLU A 87 10.00 -1.91 -12.83
N VAL A 88 9.61 -2.79 -13.75
CA VAL A 88 9.20 -2.41 -15.11
C VAL A 88 7.95 -1.52 -15.07
N THR A 89 6.98 -1.86 -14.23
CA THR A 89 5.77 -1.07 -14.04
C THR A 89 6.08 0.26 -13.36
N ALA A 90 6.94 0.27 -12.34
CA ALA A 90 7.35 1.50 -11.66
C ALA A 90 8.05 2.47 -12.65
N ARG A 91 8.97 1.96 -13.47
CA ARG A 91 9.64 2.72 -14.53
C ARG A 91 8.64 3.29 -15.54
N PHE A 92 7.68 2.48 -15.97
CA PHE A 92 6.64 2.92 -16.89
C PHE A 92 5.79 4.05 -16.27
N CYS A 93 5.39 3.93 -15.01
CA CYS A 93 4.63 4.98 -14.31
C CYS A 93 5.43 6.29 -14.23
N ILE A 94 6.72 6.24 -13.88
CA ILE A 94 7.59 7.42 -13.82
C ILE A 94 7.71 8.09 -15.19
N GLN A 95 7.89 7.30 -16.27
CA GLN A 95 7.96 7.83 -17.65
C GLN A 95 6.65 8.49 -18.10
N ASN A 96 5.51 8.01 -17.62
CA ASN A 96 4.20 8.60 -17.89
C ASN A 96 3.87 9.80 -16.97
N GLY A 97 4.83 10.29 -16.18
CA GLY A 97 4.66 11.47 -15.35
C GLY A 97 3.87 11.22 -14.06
N ALA A 98 3.84 9.97 -13.57
CA ALA A 98 3.25 9.67 -12.27
C ALA A 98 3.90 10.52 -11.16
N HIS A 99 3.08 10.93 -10.20
CA HIS A 99 3.57 11.65 -9.03
C HIS A 99 4.31 10.64 -8.12
N VAL A 100 5.57 10.96 -7.78
CA VAL A 100 6.46 10.01 -7.08
C VAL A 100 6.27 10.00 -5.56
N GLU A 101 5.71 11.07 -4.99
CA GLU A 101 5.40 11.18 -3.56
C GLU A 101 3.90 10.99 -3.30
N VAL A 102 3.28 10.04 -4.00
CA VAL A 102 1.86 9.76 -3.76
C VAL A 102 1.73 9.01 -2.46
N THR A 103 0.87 9.51 -1.58
CA THR A 103 0.52 8.82 -0.35
C THR A 103 -0.87 8.22 -0.50
N ASP A 104 -1.08 7.05 0.10
CA ASP A 104 -2.43 6.52 0.29
C ASP A 104 -2.95 7.00 1.65
N ILE A 105 -3.97 7.84 1.63
CA ILE A 105 -4.68 8.33 2.83
C ILE A 105 -5.31 7.19 3.66
N HIS A 106 -5.46 6.00 3.08
CA HIS A 106 -5.98 4.81 3.75
C HIS A 106 -4.90 3.84 4.21
N ASP A 107 -3.66 3.99 3.72
CA ASP A 107 -2.51 3.16 4.07
C ASP A 107 -1.43 4.01 4.74
N HIS A 108 -1.84 4.72 5.77
CA HIS A 108 -0.96 5.42 6.70
C HIS A 108 -0.10 6.52 6.07
N ASP A 109 -0.56 7.16 4.99
CA ASP A 109 0.21 8.19 4.27
C ASP A 109 1.59 7.69 3.77
N ARG A 110 1.70 6.40 3.45
CA ARG A 110 2.97 5.81 3.01
C ARG A 110 3.26 6.12 1.56
N THR A 111 4.52 6.48 1.27
CA THR A 111 5.02 6.76 -0.08
C THR A 111 5.45 5.48 -0.81
N PRO A 112 5.60 5.49 -2.15
CA PRO A 112 6.16 4.37 -2.90
C PRO A 112 7.57 4.01 -2.40
N LEU A 113 8.37 5.02 -2.03
CA LEU A 113 9.70 4.79 -1.49
C LEU A 113 9.64 4.04 -0.14
N PHE A 114 8.70 4.41 0.73
CA PHE A 114 8.48 3.70 1.99
C PHE A 114 8.18 2.21 1.75
N TRP A 115 7.26 1.90 0.83
CA TRP A 115 6.91 0.51 0.52
C TRP A 115 8.08 -0.27 -0.06
N ALA A 116 8.79 0.31 -1.02
CA ALA A 116 9.95 -0.32 -1.63
C ALA A 116 11.07 -0.54 -0.60
N ALA A 117 11.27 0.42 0.31
CA ALA A 117 12.29 0.33 1.35
C ALA A 117 11.94 -0.70 2.43
N CYS A 118 10.69 -0.71 2.89
CA CYS A 118 10.15 -1.66 3.86
C CYS A 118 10.21 -3.11 3.37
N LYS A 119 10.11 -3.34 2.06
CA LYS A 119 10.19 -4.68 1.44
C LYS A 119 11.57 -5.05 0.90
N GLY A 120 12.51 -4.11 0.89
CA GLY A 120 13.87 -4.37 0.42
C GLY A 120 14.02 -4.40 -1.11
N TYR A 121 13.12 -3.77 -1.87
CA TYR A 121 13.18 -3.77 -3.34
C TYR A 121 14.18 -2.75 -3.88
N GLU A 122 15.46 -3.11 -3.83
CA GLU A 122 16.61 -2.30 -4.23
C GLU A 122 16.43 -1.62 -5.59
N ALA A 123 15.98 -2.37 -6.62
CA ALA A 123 15.81 -1.84 -7.96
C ALA A 123 14.75 -0.72 -8.03
N VAL A 124 13.65 -0.88 -7.30
CA VAL A 124 12.58 0.14 -7.26
C VAL A 124 13.02 1.35 -6.44
N VAL A 125 13.70 1.13 -5.31
CA VAL A 125 14.28 2.21 -4.50
C VAL A 125 15.23 3.04 -5.33
N LYS A 126 16.17 2.40 -6.05
CA LYS A 126 17.12 3.08 -6.92
C LYS A 126 16.42 3.92 -7.99
N LEU A 127 15.42 3.35 -8.66
CA LEU A 127 14.64 4.09 -9.67
C LEU A 127 13.92 5.31 -9.11
N LEU A 128 13.32 5.19 -7.92
CA LEU A 128 12.63 6.29 -7.27
C LEU A 128 13.62 7.40 -6.88
N LEU A 129 14.78 7.04 -6.32
CA LEU A 129 15.82 7.99 -5.93
C LEU A 129 16.46 8.69 -7.16
N GLU A 130 16.65 7.97 -8.27
CA GLU A 130 17.16 8.53 -9.54
C GLU A 130 16.27 9.63 -10.12
N THR A 131 14.98 9.67 -9.75
CA THR A 131 14.08 10.76 -10.20
C THR A 131 14.43 12.11 -9.58
N GLY A 132 15.14 12.14 -8.43
CA GLY A 132 15.50 13.36 -7.70
C GLY A 132 14.31 14.15 -7.14
N ARG A 133 13.08 13.64 -7.27
CA ARG A 133 11.84 14.29 -6.84
C ARG A 133 11.23 13.67 -5.59
N VAL A 134 11.94 12.72 -4.98
CA VAL A 134 11.47 11.94 -3.83
C VAL A 134 12.17 12.42 -2.57
N ASN A 135 11.38 12.79 -1.57
CA ASN A 135 11.84 13.02 -0.21
C ASN A 135 12.08 11.69 0.49
N ALA A 136 13.36 11.35 0.68
CA ALA A 136 13.77 10.11 1.35
C ALA A 136 13.47 10.10 2.87
N ASP A 137 13.19 11.26 3.46
CA ASP A 137 12.76 11.44 4.85
C ASP A 137 11.23 11.61 4.99
N SER A 138 10.47 11.29 3.94
CA SER A 138 9.00 11.34 4.01
C SER A 138 8.51 10.48 5.18
N LYS A 139 7.83 11.09 6.13
CA LYS A 139 7.24 10.39 7.28
C LYS A 139 5.85 9.89 6.92
N ASP A 140 5.56 8.66 7.28
CA ASP A 140 4.20 8.14 7.26
C ASP A 140 3.37 8.70 8.45
N SER A 141 2.09 8.35 8.54
CA SER A 141 1.20 8.77 9.62
C SER A 141 1.63 8.32 11.02
N HIS A 142 2.55 7.35 11.12
CA HIS A 142 3.18 6.91 12.37
C HIS A 142 4.50 7.62 12.65
N SER A 143 4.86 8.61 11.84
CA SER A 143 6.17 9.28 11.86
C SER A 143 7.34 8.36 11.50
N GLU A 144 7.07 7.26 10.81
CA GLU A 144 8.09 6.32 10.37
C GLU A 144 8.70 6.75 9.04
N THR A 145 10.04 6.71 8.94
CA THR A 145 10.77 7.03 7.71
C THR A 145 11.13 5.76 6.92
N PRO A 146 11.34 5.85 5.59
CA PRO A 146 11.80 4.73 4.78
C PRO A 146 13.08 4.08 5.30
N LEU A 147 14.01 4.88 5.84
CA LEU A 147 15.25 4.38 6.46
C LEU A 147 14.95 3.53 7.70
N LEU A 148 14.02 3.96 8.54
CA LEU A 148 13.65 3.25 9.76
C LEU A 148 13.01 1.90 9.42
N ALA A 149 12.12 1.86 8.44
CA ALA A 149 11.51 0.62 7.94
C ALA A 149 12.54 -0.33 7.30
N ALA A 150 13.47 0.19 6.49
CA ALA A 150 14.55 -0.61 5.91
C ALA A 150 15.50 -1.17 6.97
N ALA A 151 15.81 -0.37 8.00
CA ALA A 151 16.68 -0.77 9.09
C ALA A 151 16.02 -1.83 9.99
N GLN A 152 14.72 -1.69 10.27
CA GLN A 152 13.95 -2.66 11.03
C GLN A 152 13.90 -4.04 10.35
N ASN A 153 13.78 -4.07 9.03
CA ASN A 153 13.71 -5.32 8.26
C ASN A 153 15.09 -5.84 7.82
N GLY A 154 16.17 -5.13 8.14
CA GLY A 154 17.53 -5.58 7.85
C GLY A 154 17.95 -5.45 6.38
N HIS A 155 17.32 -4.57 5.61
CA HIS A 155 17.58 -4.41 4.18
C HIS A 155 18.84 -3.59 3.92
N GLU A 156 20.01 -4.22 4.08
CA GLU A 156 21.34 -3.60 3.98
C GLU A 156 21.53 -2.75 2.73
N ALA A 157 21.23 -3.30 1.55
CA ALA A 157 21.44 -2.62 0.28
C ALA A 157 20.53 -1.38 0.13
N VAL A 158 19.28 -1.47 0.60
CA VAL A 158 18.35 -0.33 0.62
C VAL A 158 18.84 0.75 1.58
N VAL A 159 19.29 0.37 2.78
CA VAL A 159 19.87 1.30 3.76
C VAL A 159 21.04 2.03 3.13
N LYS A 160 21.93 1.32 2.44
CA LYS A 160 23.05 1.94 1.72
C LYS A 160 22.59 2.93 0.65
N LEU A 161 21.62 2.55 -0.18
CA LEU A 161 21.06 3.44 -1.21
C LEU A 161 20.44 4.72 -0.62
N LEU A 162 19.74 4.59 0.52
CA LEU A 162 19.15 5.73 1.22
C LEU A 162 20.21 6.62 1.86
N LEU A 163 21.30 6.05 2.40
CA LEU A 163 22.40 6.83 2.97
C LEU A 163 23.23 7.55 1.90
N ASP A 164 23.39 6.93 0.73
CA ASP A 164 24.14 7.49 -0.41
C ASP A 164 23.46 8.75 -1.00
N THR A 165 22.18 9.00 -0.71
CA THR A 165 21.51 10.24 -1.15
C THR A 165 21.95 11.47 -0.35
N GLY A 166 22.52 11.28 0.83
CA GLY A 166 23.05 12.35 1.70
C GLY A 166 22.01 13.31 2.29
N SER A 167 20.73 13.13 1.97
CA SER A 167 19.62 13.96 2.44
C SER A 167 18.80 13.31 3.56
N VAL A 168 19.14 12.09 3.96
CA VAL A 168 18.39 11.29 4.94
C VAL A 168 18.89 11.54 6.36
N ASP A 169 17.97 11.88 7.26
CA ASP A 169 18.21 11.97 8.69
C ASP A 169 18.30 10.57 9.33
N VAL A 170 19.53 10.13 9.58
CA VAL A 170 19.84 8.84 10.23
C VAL A 170 19.37 8.75 11.69
N ASN A 171 19.05 9.90 12.31
CA ASN A 171 18.58 9.99 13.69
C ASN A 171 17.08 10.21 13.79
N SER A 172 16.35 10.22 12.66
CA SER A 172 14.92 10.46 12.68
C SER A 172 14.24 9.42 13.59
N LYS A 173 13.62 9.91 14.67
CA LYS A 173 12.96 9.08 15.68
C LYS A 173 11.50 8.84 15.32
N CYS A 174 11.08 7.58 15.42
CA CYS A 174 9.68 7.18 15.43
C CYS A 174 9.36 6.63 16.82
N ALA A 175 8.45 7.28 17.56
CA ALA A 175 8.12 6.87 18.94
C ALA A 175 9.36 6.64 19.83
N TYR A 176 10.34 7.56 19.75
CA TYR A 176 11.64 7.51 20.45
C TYR A 176 12.65 6.47 19.94
N GLU A 177 12.31 5.65 18.95
CA GLU A 177 13.20 4.65 18.37
C GLU A 177 13.97 5.23 17.17
N THR A 178 15.29 5.02 17.15
CA THR A 178 16.14 5.34 16.00
C THR A 178 16.24 4.14 15.04
N PRO A 179 16.62 4.37 13.76
CA PRO A 179 16.93 3.28 12.83
C PRO A 179 17.99 2.31 13.39
N LEU A 180 18.98 2.83 14.13
CA LEU A 180 19.99 2.01 14.80
C LEU A 180 19.37 1.12 15.88
N PHE A 181 18.50 1.67 16.72
CA PHE A 181 17.83 0.90 17.76
C PHE A 181 17.01 -0.25 17.16
N ARG A 182 16.20 0.00 16.12
CA ARG A 182 15.43 -1.07 15.46
C ARG A 182 16.34 -2.12 14.81
N ALA A 183 17.38 -1.71 14.09
CA ALA A 183 18.33 -2.65 13.49
C ALA A 183 19.02 -3.52 14.56
N ALA A 184 19.43 -2.94 15.69
CA ALA A 184 20.04 -3.67 16.79
C ALA A 184 19.05 -4.59 17.51
N TYR A 185 17.82 -4.12 17.76
CA TYR A 185 16.75 -4.89 18.39
C TYR A 185 16.39 -6.14 17.59
N HIS A 186 16.35 -6.04 16.27
CA HIS A 186 16.10 -7.17 15.37
C HIS A 186 17.35 -7.99 15.01
N GLY A 187 18.54 -7.62 15.51
CA GLY A 187 19.78 -8.37 15.31
C GLY A 187 20.43 -8.20 13.94
N HIS A 188 20.13 -7.12 13.22
CA HIS A 188 20.66 -6.84 11.89
C HIS A 188 22.06 -6.20 11.95
N GLU A 189 23.06 -7.01 12.30
CA GLU A 189 24.45 -6.57 12.52
C GLU A 189 25.05 -5.80 11.32
N ALA A 190 24.76 -6.23 10.08
CA ALA A 190 25.26 -5.57 8.88
C ALA A 190 24.72 -4.14 8.74
N VAL A 191 23.43 -3.94 8.99
CA VAL A 191 22.78 -2.62 9.00
C VAL A 191 23.33 -1.76 10.13
N VAL A 192 23.51 -2.32 11.33
CA VAL A 192 24.12 -1.62 12.48
C VAL A 192 25.52 -1.11 12.11
N LYS A 193 26.36 -1.95 11.51
CA LYS A 193 27.70 -1.54 11.05
C LYS A 193 27.66 -0.43 10.00
N LEU A 194 26.71 -0.49 9.06
CA LEU A 194 26.53 0.56 8.06
C LEU A 194 26.11 1.89 8.70
N LEU A 195 25.13 1.86 9.59
CA LEU A 195 24.66 3.06 10.30
C LEU A 195 25.78 3.64 11.19
N LEU A 196 26.52 2.83 11.94
CA LEU A 196 27.64 3.34 12.74
C LEU A 196 28.76 3.96 11.90
N LYS A 197 28.96 3.48 10.67
CA LYS A 197 29.97 4.02 9.74
C LYS A 197 29.64 5.42 9.26
N THR A 198 28.37 5.84 9.24
CA THR A 198 28.01 7.19 8.81
C THR A 198 28.36 8.25 9.86
N GLY A 199 28.72 7.89 11.09
CA GLY A 199 29.32 8.78 12.09
C GLY A 199 28.41 9.87 12.67
N HIS A 200 27.18 9.97 12.19
CA HIS A 200 26.17 10.94 12.64
C HIS A 200 25.12 10.32 13.56
N VAL A 201 25.28 9.07 13.98
CA VAL A 201 24.22 8.34 14.71
C VAL A 201 24.26 8.66 16.20
N ASP A 202 23.16 9.23 16.71
CA ASP A 202 22.96 9.45 18.13
C ASP A 202 22.68 8.11 18.84
N LEU A 203 23.53 7.79 19.80
CA LEU A 203 23.40 6.62 20.68
C LEU A 203 22.47 6.89 21.89
N GLN A 204 21.64 7.95 21.83
CA GLN A 204 20.80 8.44 22.94
C GLN A 204 19.33 8.02 22.86
#